data_AF-A0A958QX58-F1
#
_entry.id   AF-A0A958QX58-F1
#
_cell.length_a   1.000
_cell.length_b   1.000
_cell.length_c   1.000
_cell.angle_alpha   90.00
_cell.angle_beta   90.00
_cell.angle_gamma   90.00
#
_symmetry.space_group_name_H-M   'P 1'
#
loop_
_entity.id
_entity.type
_entity.pdbx_description
1 polymer ?
#
loop_
_entity_poly.entity_id
_entity_poly.type
_entity_poly.pdbx_seq_one_letter_code
_entity_poly.pdbx_strand_id
1 'polypeptide(L)'
;MTRRNVLLLLLAVLLPSTVVGISYYYSFFREPVFYPVPPEPLDLVIGDLNADGLADVVVGSRSGRAIQILMGNGDGTLTDTQRIEPGRGVVSVAI
;
A
#
# COMPACT_ATOMS: atom_id res chain seq x y z
N MET A 1 42.29 -9.18 -23.36
CA MET A 1 41.30 -8.13 -22.99
C MET A 1 40.42 -8.72 -21.91
N THR A 2 40.87 -8.58 -20.66
CA THR A 2 40.46 -9.45 -19.56
C THR A 2 40.29 -8.59 -18.31
N ARG A 3 39.28 -8.91 -17.48
CA ARG A 3 39.10 -8.46 -16.08
C ARG A 3 38.63 -7.01 -15.83
N ARG A 4 37.38 -6.66 -16.21
CA ARG A 4 36.69 -5.46 -15.67
C ARG A 4 35.48 -5.72 -14.76
N ASN A 5 35.11 -6.98 -14.50
CA ASN A 5 33.84 -7.29 -13.81
C ASN A 5 34.00 -7.97 -12.44
N VAL A 6 35.22 -8.19 -11.94
CA VAL A 6 35.43 -8.85 -10.62
C VAL A 6 35.62 -7.82 -9.48
N LEU A 7 35.86 -6.55 -9.80
CA LEU A 7 36.14 -5.52 -8.77
C LEU A 7 34.88 -4.98 -8.07
N LEU A 8 33.69 -5.14 -8.65
CA LEU A 8 32.42 -4.66 -8.05
C LEU A 8 31.83 -5.62 -7.02
N LEU A 9 32.22 -6.89 -7.01
CA LEU A 9 31.73 -7.87 -6.03
C LEU A 9 32.52 -7.88 -4.72
N LEU A 10 33.70 -7.25 -4.67
CA LEU A 10 34.57 -7.24 -3.49
C LEU A 10 34.39 -6.02 -2.57
N LEU A 11 33.64 -4.99 -2.99
CA LEU A 11 33.48 -3.76 -2.20
C LEU A 11 32.24 -3.75 -1.28
N ALA A 12 31.34 -4.74 -1.39
CA ALA A 12 30.09 -4.79 -0.62
C ALA A 12 30.21 -5.47 0.76
N VAL A 13 31.38 -5.98 1.15
CA VAL A 13 31.55 -6.77 2.40
C VAL A 13 32.18 -5.98 3.55
N LEU A 14 32.47 -4.68 3.38
CA LEU A 14 33.25 -3.94 4.39
C LEU A 14 32.78 -2.51 4.70
N LEU A 15 31.53 -2.16 4.39
CA LEU A 15 30.96 -0.90 4.90
C LEU A 15 29.92 -1.22 5.97
N PRO A 16 30.05 -0.66 7.20
CA PRO A 16 28.97 -0.69 8.18
C PRO A 16 27.74 -0.06 7.54
N SER A 17 26.58 -0.68 7.73
CA SER A 17 25.31 -0.44 7.03
C SER A 17 24.70 0.96 7.21
N THR A 18 25.47 1.95 7.66
CA THR A 18 25.00 3.27 8.09
C THR A 18 25.39 4.41 7.15
N VAL A 19 25.90 4.12 5.94
CA VAL A 19 26.08 5.16 4.92
C VAL A 19 24.74 5.47 4.24
N VAL A 20 24.14 6.56 4.73
CA VAL A 20 23.15 7.44 4.09
C VAL A 20 23.03 7.29 2.56
N GLY A 21 21.81 7.03 2.08
CA GLY A 21 21.33 7.60 0.80
C GLY A 21 21.83 7.01 -0.52
N ILE A 22 22.35 5.79 -0.55
CA ILE A 22 22.68 5.08 -1.80
C ILE A 22 21.50 4.27 -2.32
N SER A 23 20.52 4.98 -2.90
CA SER A 23 19.47 4.40 -3.73
C SER A 23 20.07 3.89 -5.05
N TYR A 24 20.59 2.66 -5.03
CA TYR A 24 20.90 1.90 -6.24
C TYR A 24 20.21 0.53 -6.12
N TYR A 25 19.04 0.41 -6.75
CA TYR A 25 18.45 -0.86 -7.21
C TYR A 25 17.98 -1.90 -6.20
N TYR A 26 17.89 -1.59 -4.91
CA TYR A 26 17.14 -2.44 -4.00
C TYR A 26 15.76 -1.84 -3.75
N SER A 27 14.77 -2.37 -4.48
CA SER A 27 13.36 -2.13 -4.24
C SER A 27 12.95 -2.88 -2.96
N PHE A 28 13.28 -2.29 -1.82
CA PHE A 28 12.77 -2.75 -0.53
C PHE A 28 11.33 -2.26 -0.38
N PHE A 29 10.40 -3.18 -0.12
CA PHE A 29 9.06 -2.82 0.30
C PHE A 29 9.13 -2.17 1.69
N ARG A 30 8.31 -1.13 1.90
CA ARG A 30 8.09 -0.61 3.26
C ARG A 30 7.41 -1.69 4.11
N GLU A 31 7.57 -1.59 5.43
CA GLU A 31 6.80 -2.40 6.36
C GLU A 31 5.29 -2.28 6.07
N PRO A 32 4.53 -3.38 6.13
CA PRO A 32 3.10 -3.34 5.87
C PRO A 32 2.39 -2.48 6.93
N VAL A 33 1.49 -1.64 6.47
CA VAL A 33 0.57 -0.89 7.33
C VAL A 33 -0.80 -1.57 7.25
N PHE A 34 -1.39 -1.84 8.41
CA PHE A 34 -2.68 -2.52 8.52
C PHE A 34 -3.78 -1.50 8.79
N TYR A 35 -4.87 -1.59 8.01
CA TYR A 35 -6.07 -0.79 8.21
C TYR A 35 -7.20 -1.71 8.67
N PRO A 36 -7.82 -1.46 9.84
CA PRO A 36 -8.98 -2.21 10.26
C PRO A 36 -10.14 -1.97 9.29
N VAL A 37 -10.77 -3.05 8.86
CA VAL A 37 -11.96 -3.03 7.98
C VAL A 37 -13.04 -3.93 8.58
N PRO A 38 -14.31 -3.77 8.18
CA PRO A 38 -15.37 -4.65 8.64
C PRO A 38 -15.08 -6.13 8.29
N PRO A 39 -15.52 -7.11 9.11
CA PRO A 39 -15.24 -8.54 8.91
C PRO A 39 -15.75 -9.11 7.57
N GLU A 40 -15.10 -10.16 7.05
CA GLU A 40 -15.40 -10.75 5.73
C GLU A 40 -15.44 -9.71 4.60
N PRO A 41 -14.33 -8.96 4.37
CA PRO A 41 -14.20 -8.15 3.17
C PRO A 41 -14.24 -9.08 1.95
N LEU A 42 -15.09 -8.75 0.97
CA LEU A 42 -15.24 -9.55 -0.25
C LEU A 42 -14.72 -8.85 -1.50
N ASP A 43 -14.76 -7.53 -1.51
CA ASP A 43 -14.39 -6.74 -2.68
C ASP A 43 -13.75 -5.42 -2.26
N LEU A 44 -12.87 -4.89 -3.10
CA LEU A 44 -12.27 -3.58 -2.92
C LEU A 44 -12.04 -2.91 -4.26
N VAL A 45 -12.11 -1.58 -4.27
CA VAL A 45 -11.80 -0.77 -5.45
C VAL A 45 -10.95 0.44 -5.06
N ILE A 46 -10.09 0.85 -5.98
CA ILE A 46 -9.15 1.96 -5.81
C ILE A 46 -9.46 3.04 -6.83
N GLY A 47 -9.57 4.29 -6.37
CA GLY A 47 -9.71 5.47 -7.23
C GLY A 47 -9.78 6.75 -6.43
N ASP A 48 -9.79 7.88 -7.12
CA ASP A 48 -9.86 9.21 -6.50
C ASP A 48 -11.33 9.60 -6.30
N LEU A 49 -11.81 9.47 -5.05
CA LEU A 49 -13.20 9.69 -4.68
C LEU A 49 -13.51 11.15 -4.40
N ASN A 50 -12.50 11.94 -4.01
CA ASN A 50 -12.64 13.32 -3.54
C ASN A 50 -12.03 14.36 -4.50
N ALA A 51 -11.50 13.92 -5.65
CA ALA A 51 -10.86 14.71 -6.69
C ALA A 51 -9.58 15.44 -6.24
N ASP A 52 -8.82 14.88 -5.29
CA ASP A 52 -7.56 15.44 -4.81
C ASP A 52 -6.32 14.91 -5.56
N GLY A 53 -6.52 13.97 -6.49
CA GLY A 53 -5.46 13.33 -7.27
C GLY A 53 -4.72 12.22 -6.53
N LEU A 54 -5.18 11.83 -5.34
CA LEU A 54 -4.64 10.74 -4.53
C LEU A 54 -5.52 9.49 -4.67
N ALA A 55 -4.89 8.32 -4.48
CA ALA A 55 -5.61 7.06 -4.58
C ALA A 55 -6.32 6.74 -3.25
N ASP A 56 -7.64 6.68 -3.28
CA ASP A 56 -8.47 6.21 -2.17
C ASP A 56 -8.84 4.73 -2.34
N VAL A 57 -9.34 4.11 -1.27
CA VAL A 57 -9.76 2.72 -1.25
C VAL A 57 -11.17 2.59 -0.67
N VAL A 58 -12.02 1.85 -1.37
CA VAL A 58 -13.35 1.43 -0.90
C VAL A 58 -13.34 -0.07 -0.69
N VAL A 59 -13.75 -0.52 0.50
CA VAL A 59 -13.82 -1.95 0.86
C VAL A 59 -15.26 -2.34 1.17
N GLY A 60 -15.77 -3.34 0.45
CA GLY A 60 -17.09 -3.93 0.70
C GLY A 60 -16.99 -5.17 1.58
N SER A 61 -17.83 -5.24 2.61
CA SER A 61 -17.90 -6.37 3.54
C SER A 61 -19.29 -7.02 3.59
N ARG A 62 -19.29 -8.36 3.57
CA ARG A 62 -20.53 -9.16 3.56
C ARG A 62 -21.13 -9.36 4.95
N SER A 63 -20.41 -9.99 5.89
CA SER A 63 -20.93 -10.18 7.25
C SER A 63 -20.85 -8.91 8.10
N GLY A 64 -19.86 -8.05 7.85
CA GLY A 64 -19.78 -6.72 8.47
C GLY A 64 -20.84 -5.73 7.97
N ARG A 65 -21.58 -6.07 6.90
CA ARG A 65 -22.70 -5.30 6.33
C ARG A 65 -22.39 -3.82 6.12
N ALA A 66 -21.16 -3.55 5.70
CA ALA A 66 -20.64 -2.20 5.61
C ALA A 66 -19.73 -2.01 4.40
N ILE A 67 -19.69 -0.76 3.95
CA ILE A 67 -18.68 -0.23 3.05
C ILE A 67 -17.75 0.63 3.91
N GLN A 68 -16.46 0.38 3.83
CA GLN A 68 -15.43 1.19 4.49
C GLN A 68 -14.70 2.01 3.42
N ILE A 69 -14.58 3.32 3.65
CA ILE A 69 -13.84 4.25 2.79
C ILE A 69 -12.58 4.66 3.54
N LEU A 70 -11.45 4.53 2.85
CA LEU A 70 -10.12 4.87 3.32
C LEU A 70 -9.52 5.89 2.34
N MET A 71 -9.25 7.11 2.78
CA MET A 71 -8.73 8.18 1.89
C MET A 71 -7.21 8.09 1.77
N GLY A 72 -6.68 8.37 0.59
CA GLY A 72 -5.25 8.39 0.30
C GLY A 72 -4.55 9.61 0.90
N ASN A 73 -3.37 9.40 1.50
CA ASN A 73 -2.54 10.50 2.00
C ASN A 73 -1.40 10.90 1.04
N GLY A 74 -1.29 10.24 -0.12
CA GLY A 74 -0.28 10.52 -1.16
C GLY A 74 1.13 9.98 -0.89
N ASP A 75 1.39 9.44 0.30
CA ASP A 75 2.66 8.84 0.71
C ASP A 75 2.63 7.30 0.79
N GLY A 76 1.54 6.71 0.28
CA GLY A 76 1.25 5.28 0.36
C GLY A 76 0.51 4.85 1.64
N THR A 77 0.14 5.81 2.52
CA THR A 77 -0.73 5.55 3.66
C THR A 77 -2.18 5.96 3.38
N LEU A 78 -3.10 5.44 4.19
CA LEU A 78 -4.53 5.69 4.12
C LEU A 78 -5.05 6.23 5.45
N THR A 79 -6.16 6.95 5.41
CA THR A 79 -6.87 7.43 6.60
C THR A 79 -8.26 6.81 6.63
N ASP A 80 -8.62 6.19 7.76
CA ASP A 80 -10.00 5.73 8.01
C ASP A 80 -10.89 6.95 8.15
N THR A 81 -11.82 7.12 7.22
CA THR A 81 -12.66 8.32 7.15
C THR A 81 -14.14 8.02 7.33
N GLN A 82 -14.64 6.96 6.71
CA GLN A 82 -16.08 6.75 6.69
C GLN A 82 -16.50 5.29 6.56
N ARG A 83 -17.49 4.93 7.38
CA ARG A 83 -18.24 3.68 7.29
C ARG A 83 -19.68 3.94 6.87
N ILE A 84 -20.15 3.20 5.88
CA ILE A 84 -21.53 3.23 5.40
C ILE A 84 -22.16 1.88 5.66
N GLU A 85 -23.35 1.85 6.25
CA GLU A 85 -24.08 0.62 6.57
C GLU A 85 -25.35 0.51 5.70
N PRO A 86 -25.26 -0.11 4.50
CA PRO A 86 -26.41 -0.24 3.61
C PRO A 86 -27.48 -1.24 4.11
N GLY A 87 -27.35 -1.76 5.34
CA GLY A 87 -28.31 -2.68 5.98
C GLY A 87 -28.25 -4.13 5.51
N ARG A 88 -27.48 -4.43 4.46
CA ARG A 88 -27.27 -5.78 3.91
C ARG A 88 -25.78 -6.03 3.63
N GLY A 89 -25.42 -7.29 3.45
CA GLY A 89 -24.05 -7.65 3.08
C GLY A 89 -23.66 -7.07 1.72
N VAL A 90 -22.46 -6.50 1.65
CA VAL A 90 -21.89 -5.97 0.42
C VAL A 90 -21.14 -7.10 -0.29
N VAL A 91 -21.46 -7.32 -1.56
CA VAL A 91 -20.85 -8.39 -2.38
C VAL A 91 -19.91 -7.82 -3.44
N SER A 92 -20.20 -6.63 -3.95
CA SER A 92 -19.33 -5.94 -4.90
C SER A 92 -19.42 -4.42 -4.71
N VAL A 93 -18.32 -3.74 -5.01
CA VAL A 93 -18.19 -2.29 -5.05
C VAL A 93 -17.61 -1.85 -6.39
N ALA A 94 -18.04 -0.69 -6.88
CA ALA A 94 -17.52 -0.06 -8.09
C ALA A 94 -17.55 1.46 -7.92
N ILE A 95 -16.61 2.14 -8.59
CA ILE A 95 -16.46 3.60 -8.59
C ILE A 95 -16.33 4.09 -10.04
#